data_AF-A0A553QXJ2-F1
#
_entry.id   AF-A0A553QXJ2-F1
#
_cell.length_a   1.000
_cell.length_b   1.000
_cell.length_c   1.000
_cell.angle_alpha   90.00
_cell.angle_beta   90.00
_cell.angle_gamma   90.00
#
_symmetry.space_group_name_H-M   'P 1'
#
loop_
_entity.id
_entity.type
_entity.pdbx_description
1 polymer ?
#
loop_
_entity_poly.entity_id
_entity_poly.type
_entity_poly.pdbx_seq_one_letter_code
_entity_poly.pdbx_strand_id
1 'polypeptide(L)'
;MLFFFQMKLWNKYKVTSIPSLVFIDAATGKVVCRNGLLVVRDDPKGLEFPWGPKPFSEVIAGPLLRNNRQISDSGALEGAYVGVYFSAHWCPPCRSLTRVLVESYRKVKESGHKFEIVFVSADRSEESFWQYFSEMPWLAVPYSDEARRSRLNRLYGIQGTSAGTLCVCLGVFDGWVWGCLMSRGASWKHLTLPVTSN
;
A
#
# COMPACT_ATOMS: atom_id res chain seq x y z
N MET A 1 30.92 -22.11 -15.64
CA MET A 1 29.52 -22.58 -15.71
C MET A 1 28.68 -22.07 -14.53
N LEU A 2 29.08 -22.26 -13.27
CA LEU A 2 28.35 -21.79 -12.07
C LEU A 2 28.02 -20.29 -12.04
N PHE A 3 28.97 -19.41 -12.43
CA PHE A 3 28.76 -17.96 -12.45
C PHE A 3 27.59 -17.52 -13.35
N PHE A 4 27.44 -18.17 -14.50
CA PHE A 4 26.32 -17.91 -15.43
C PHE A 4 24.97 -18.35 -14.87
N PHE A 5 24.92 -19.47 -14.14
CA PHE A 5 23.69 -19.93 -13.48
C PHE A 5 23.28 -19.01 -12.33
N GLN A 6 24.25 -18.55 -11.53
CA GLN A 6 24.00 -17.58 -10.48
C GLN A 6 23.39 -16.28 -11.03
N MET A 7 23.94 -15.74 -12.11
CA MET A 7 23.41 -14.54 -12.78
C MET A 7 22.01 -14.74 -13.36
N LYS A 8 21.71 -15.93 -13.93
CA LYS A 8 20.35 -16.25 -14.39
C LYS A 8 19.33 -16.25 -13.25
N LEU A 9 19.67 -16.83 -12.10
CA LEU A 9 18.79 -16.84 -10.92
C LEU A 9 18.61 -15.43 -10.34
N TRP A 10 19.68 -14.64 -10.22
CA TRP A 10 19.61 -13.27 -9.70
C TRP A 10 18.71 -12.40 -10.58
N ASN A 11 18.85 -12.51 -11.90
CA ASN A 11 18.00 -11.79 -12.85
C ASN A 11 16.54 -12.26 -12.83
N LYS A 12 16.32 -13.59 -12.71
CA LYS A 12 14.97 -14.18 -12.62
C LYS A 12 14.22 -13.67 -11.39
N TYR A 13 14.88 -13.64 -10.24
CA TYR A 13 14.26 -13.26 -8.97
C TYR A 13 14.46 -11.78 -8.59
N LYS A 14 15.10 -10.99 -9.45
CA LYS A 14 15.38 -9.56 -9.25
C LYS A 14 16.16 -9.30 -7.96
N VAL A 15 17.13 -10.17 -7.67
CA VAL A 15 18.03 -10.00 -6.52
C VAL A 15 19.03 -8.89 -6.84
N THR A 16 19.00 -7.80 -6.08
CA THR A 16 19.85 -6.61 -6.27
C THR A 16 20.92 -6.45 -5.19
N SER A 17 20.76 -7.10 -4.04
CA SER A 17 21.66 -6.99 -2.89
C SER A 17 21.70 -8.29 -2.09
N ILE A 18 22.71 -8.45 -1.24
CA ILE A 18 22.80 -9.54 -0.26
C ILE A 18 22.83 -8.97 1.17
N PRO A 19 22.29 -9.67 2.18
CA PRO A 19 21.49 -10.89 2.06
C PRO A 19 20.16 -10.65 1.32
N SER A 20 19.62 -11.69 0.67
CA SER A 20 18.31 -11.69 0.02
C SER A 20 17.58 -12.99 0.32
N LEU A 21 16.28 -12.91 0.59
CA LEU A 21 15.40 -14.06 0.81
C LEU A 21 14.14 -13.88 -0.04
N VAL A 22 13.82 -14.88 -0.86
CA VAL A 22 12.66 -14.88 -1.74
C VAL A 22 11.85 -16.14 -1.45
N PHE A 23 10.56 -15.98 -1.15
CA PHE A 23 9.63 -17.09 -1.00
C PHE A 23 9.01 -17.44 -2.34
N ILE A 24 9.02 -18.73 -2.67
CA ILE A 24 8.57 -19.26 -3.96
C ILE A 24 7.67 -20.46 -3.66
N ASP A 25 6.57 -20.55 -4.40
CA ASP A 25 5.72 -21.74 -4.39
C ASP A 25 6.45 -22.88 -5.11
N ALA A 26 6.69 -23.99 -4.41
CA ALA A 26 7.52 -25.07 -4.93
C ALA A 26 6.90 -25.82 -6.12
N ALA A 27 5.58 -25.89 -6.20
CA ALA A 27 4.86 -26.60 -7.26
C ALA A 27 4.85 -25.81 -8.57
N THR A 28 4.66 -24.49 -8.49
CA THR A 28 4.48 -23.60 -9.65
C THR A 28 5.74 -22.80 -10.00
N GLY A 29 6.68 -22.66 -9.06
CA GLY A 29 7.82 -21.76 -9.18
C GLY A 29 7.46 -20.27 -9.15
N LYS A 30 6.21 -19.92 -8.82
CA LYS A 30 5.74 -18.52 -8.71
C LYS A 30 6.33 -17.87 -7.47
N VAL A 31 6.80 -16.64 -7.61
CA VAL A 31 7.30 -15.86 -6.47
C VAL A 31 6.12 -15.46 -5.58
N VAL A 32 6.14 -15.93 -4.34
CA VAL A 32 5.16 -15.63 -3.30
C VAL A 32 5.50 -14.30 -2.64
N CYS A 33 6.77 -14.08 -2.30
CA CYS A 33 7.24 -12.82 -1.73
C CYS A 33 8.72 -12.57 -2.09
N ARG A 34 9.01 -11.39 -2.64
CA ARG A 34 10.38 -11.00 -3.04
C ARG A 34 11.24 -10.50 -1.90
N ASN A 35 10.64 -9.94 -0.84
CA ASN A 35 11.36 -9.34 0.27
C ASN A 35 11.16 -10.15 1.56
N GLY A 36 11.55 -11.42 1.51
CA GLY A 36 11.33 -12.37 2.59
C GLY A 36 12.03 -11.98 3.89
N LEU A 37 13.16 -11.26 3.82
CA LEU A 37 13.87 -10.77 5.01
C LEU A 37 13.01 -9.83 5.84
N LEU A 38 12.34 -8.86 5.18
CA LEU A 38 11.44 -7.95 5.89
C LEU A 38 10.27 -8.70 6.51
N VAL A 39 9.67 -9.65 5.79
CA VAL A 39 8.51 -10.37 6.31
C VAL A 39 8.86 -11.24 7.51
N VAL A 40 9.97 -11.97 7.46
CA VAL A 40 10.42 -12.80 8.60
C VAL A 40 10.77 -11.94 9.81
N ARG A 41 11.33 -10.75 9.59
CA ARG A 41 11.61 -9.80 10.69
C ARG A 41 10.34 -9.26 11.32
N ASP A 42 9.34 -8.93 10.50
CA ASP A 42 8.07 -8.34 10.96
C ASP A 42 7.11 -9.39 11.54
N ASP A 43 7.24 -10.66 11.17
CA ASP A 43 6.47 -11.81 11.68
C ASP A 43 7.39 -12.94 12.16
N PRO A 44 8.12 -12.74 13.28
CA PRO A 44 9.10 -13.72 13.78
C PRO A 44 8.47 -15.02 14.26
N LYS A 45 7.15 -15.03 14.51
CA LYS A 45 6.40 -16.21 14.94
C LYS A 45 5.73 -16.96 13.78
N GLY A 46 5.79 -16.43 12.56
CA GLY A 46 5.20 -17.06 11.37
C GLY A 46 3.67 -17.11 11.38
N LEU A 47 3.01 -16.21 12.10
CA LEU A 47 1.54 -16.20 12.21
C LEU A 47 0.86 -15.76 10.91
N GLU A 48 1.59 -15.08 10.03
CA GLU A 48 1.11 -14.59 8.73
C GLU A 48 1.55 -15.51 7.58
N PHE A 49 2.13 -16.69 7.87
CA PHE A 49 2.50 -17.67 6.86
C PHE A 49 1.25 -18.33 6.24
N PRO A 50 1.20 -18.54 4.91
CA PRO A 50 2.22 -18.22 3.91
C PRO A 50 2.31 -16.71 3.65
N TRP A 51 3.54 -16.19 3.62
CA TRP A 51 3.86 -14.76 3.48
C TRP A 51 3.63 -14.17 2.08
N GLY A 52 2.63 -14.69 1.38
CA GLY A 52 2.22 -14.26 0.05
C GLY A 52 1.28 -13.07 0.05
N PRO A 53 0.86 -12.64 -1.14
CA PRO A 53 -0.21 -11.65 -1.28
C PRO A 53 -1.50 -12.21 -0.66
N LYS A 54 -2.04 -11.48 0.30
CA LYS A 54 -3.37 -11.73 0.86
C LYS A 54 -4.41 -10.91 0.09
N PRO A 55 -5.66 -11.39 -0.03
CA PRO A 55 -6.72 -10.62 -0.67
C PRO A 55 -6.94 -9.30 0.09
N PHE A 56 -7.24 -8.22 -0.65
CA PHE A 56 -7.42 -6.89 -0.06
C PHE A 56 -8.46 -6.88 1.06
N SER A 57 -9.56 -7.62 0.89
CA SER A 57 -10.63 -7.76 1.88
C SER A 57 -10.13 -8.31 3.22
N GLU A 58 -9.23 -9.29 3.21
CA GLU A 58 -8.62 -9.83 4.43
C GLU A 58 -7.68 -8.81 5.07
N VAL A 59 -6.88 -8.13 4.26
CA VAL A 59 -5.90 -7.17 4.79
C VAL A 59 -6.57 -5.94 5.39
N ILE A 60 -7.67 -5.47 4.80
CA ILE A 60 -8.38 -4.27 5.27
C ILE A 60 -9.37 -4.55 6.42
N ALA A 61 -9.77 -5.81 6.60
CA ALA A 61 -10.78 -6.22 7.58
C ALA A 61 -10.53 -5.65 8.98
N GLY A 62 -11.62 -5.26 9.64
CA GLY A 62 -11.64 -4.72 11.00
C GLY A 62 -12.01 -3.23 11.06
N PRO A 63 -11.82 -2.59 12.23
CA PRO A 63 -12.25 -1.21 12.43
C PRO A 63 -11.46 -0.25 11.56
N LEU A 64 -12.18 0.71 10.99
CA LEU A 64 -11.68 1.88 10.28
C LEU A 64 -12.12 3.14 11.01
N LEU A 65 -11.39 4.23 10.85
CA LEU A 65 -11.66 5.51 11.48
C LEU A 65 -12.27 6.49 10.49
N ARG A 66 -13.16 7.34 10.98
CA ARG A 66 -13.56 8.59 10.35
C ARG A 66 -12.80 9.76 10.98
N ASN A 67 -12.68 10.85 10.23
CA ASN A 67 -11.98 12.05 10.68
C ASN A 67 -12.60 12.70 11.94
N ASN A 68 -13.85 12.40 12.25
CA ASN A 68 -14.56 12.79 13.47
C ASN A 68 -14.34 11.81 14.66
N ARG A 69 -13.32 10.93 14.57
CA ARG A 69 -12.97 9.90 15.56
C ARG A 69 -14.03 8.80 15.76
N GLN A 70 -15.03 8.71 14.89
CA GLN A 70 -15.95 7.58 14.89
C GLN A 70 -15.30 6.35 14.24
N ILE A 71 -15.70 5.18 14.73
CA ILE A 71 -15.29 3.90 14.16
C ILE A 71 -16.36 3.45 13.16
N SER A 72 -15.92 2.91 12.03
CA SER A 72 -16.76 2.25 11.03
C SER A 72 -16.18 0.87 10.74
N ASP A 73 -17.04 -0.12 10.49
CA ASP A 73 -16.57 -1.43 10.09
C ASP A 73 -16.11 -1.45 8.62
N SER A 74 -15.19 -2.35 8.28
CA SER A 74 -14.74 -2.58 6.91
C SER A 74 -15.87 -2.96 5.94
N GLY A 75 -17.01 -3.47 6.42
CA GLY A 75 -18.22 -3.70 5.62
C GLY A 75 -18.79 -2.43 4.98
N ALA A 76 -18.44 -1.24 5.47
CA ALA A 76 -18.78 0.03 4.81
C ALA A 76 -18.15 0.16 3.40
N LEU A 77 -17.18 -0.68 3.06
CA LEU A 77 -16.52 -0.73 1.74
C LEU A 77 -17.22 -1.68 0.76
N GLU A 78 -18.23 -2.44 1.20
CA GLU A 78 -18.85 -3.47 0.37
C GLU A 78 -19.55 -2.88 -0.87
N GLY A 79 -19.18 -3.40 -2.04
CA GLY A 79 -19.67 -2.91 -3.33
C GLY A 79 -19.22 -1.50 -3.70
N ALA A 80 -18.27 -0.92 -2.95
CA ALA A 80 -17.65 0.34 -3.30
C ALA A 80 -16.35 0.13 -4.08
N TYR A 81 -16.04 1.08 -4.96
CA TYR A 81 -14.69 1.26 -5.48
C TYR A 81 -13.80 1.86 -4.38
N VAL A 82 -12.67 1.22 -4.07
CA VAL A 82 -11.82 1.61 -2.95
C VAL A 82 -10.44 2.05 -3.41
N GLY A 83 -10.06 3.29 -3.09
CA GLY A 83 -8.68 3.77 -3.20
C GLY A 83 -7.91 3.58 -1.90
N VAL A 84 -6.67 3.09 -1.95
CA VAL A 84 -5.79 3.01 -0.76
C VAL A 84 -4.77 4.14 -0.83
N TYR A 85 -4.89 5.10 0.08
CA TYR A 85 -4.10 6.32 0.04
C TYR A 85 -2.97 6.27 1.06
N PHE A 86 -1.74 6.05 0.60
CA PHE A 86 -0.53 6.08 1.43
C PHE A 86 0.04 7.49 1.45
N SER A 87 0.09 8.12 2.61
CA SER A 87 0.56 9.50 2.73
C SER A 87 1.05 9.83 4.14
N ALA A 88 1.75 10.96 4.26
CA ALA A 88 2.12 11.54 5.55
C ALA A 88 2.11 13.07 5.51
N HIS A 89 1.78 13.68 6.64
CA HIS A 89 1.69 15.13 6.80
C HIS A 89 3.02 15.84 6.55
N TRP A 90 4.12 15.22 7.00
CA TRP A 90 5.47 15.76 6.87
C TRP A 90 5.98 15.84 5.42
N CYS A 91 5.27 15.24 4.45
CA CYS A 91 5.63 15.22 3.04
C CYS A 91 4.92 16.36 2.27
N PRO A 92 5.63 17.41 1.80
CA PRO A 92 5.02 18.54 1.10
C PRO A 92 4.21 18.21 -0.18
N PRO A 93 4.68 17.35 -1.10
CA PRO A 93 3.89 17.00 -2.28
C PRO A 93 2.59 16.26 -1.91
N CYS A 94 2.61 15.47 -0.83
CA CYS A 94 1.42 14.78 -0.34
C CYS A 94 0.31 15.76 0.05
N ARG A 95 0.63 16.79 0.83
CA ARG A 95 -0.38 17.78 1.27
C ARG A 95 -1.06 18.50 0.10
N SER A 96 -0.30 18.79 -0.95
CA SER A 96 -0.85 19.42 -2.16
C SER A 96 -1.82 18.48 -2.89
N LEU A 97 -1.46 17.21 -3.00
CA LEU A 97 -2.30 16.20 -3.61
C LEU A 97 -3.57 15.91 -2.80
N THR A 98 -3.50 15.92 -1.46
CA THR A 98 -4.68 15.72 -0.61
C THR A 98 -5.79 16.71 -0.93
N ARG A 99 -5.45 17.99 -1.12
CA ARG A 99 -6.44 19.03 -1.44
C ARG A 99 -7.21 18.71 -2.73
N VAL A 100 -6.49 18.38 -3.79
CA VAL A 100 -7.07 17.99 -5.09
C VAL A 100 -7.89 16.70 -4.97
N LEU A 101 -7.41 15.74 -4.19
CA LEU A 101 -8.06 14.45 -3.99
C LEU A 101 -9.37 14.61 -3.21
N VAL A 102 -9.42 15.48 -2.21
CA VAL A 102 -10.62 15.81 -1.43
C VAL A 102 -11.72 16.38 -2.34
N GLU A 103 -11.38 17.33 -3.22
CA GLU A 103 -12.34 17.89 -4.18
C GLU A 103 -12.87 16.82 -5.15
N SER A 104 -11.97 15.98 -5.68
CA SER A 104 -12.34 14.92 -6.62
C SER A 104 -13.22 13.86 -5.95
N TYR A 105 -12.89 13.47 -4.72
CA TYR A 105 -13.68 12.52 -3.92
C TYR A 105 -15.12 13.00 -3.74
N ARG A 106 -15.31 14.28 -3.38
CA ARG A 106 -16.66 14.86 -3.19
C ARG A 106 -17.47 14.81 -4.48
N LYS A 107 -16.89 15.24 -5.61
CA LYS A 107 -17.56 15.20 -6.92
C LYS A 107 -18.00 13.79 -7.32
N VAL A 108 -17.14 12.79 -7.11
CA VAL A 108 -17.47 11.38 -7.41
C VAL A 108 -18.60 10.90 -6.51
N LYS A 109 -18.57 11.18 -5.21
CA LYS A 109 -19.66 10.83 -4.28
C LYS A 109 -20.98 11.52 -4.63
N GLU A 110 -20.94 12.81 -4.96
CA GLU A 110 -22.11 13.60 -5.37
C GLU A 110 -22.76 13.07 -6.66
N SER A 111 -21.97 12.52 -7.57
CA SER A 111 -22.47 11.85 -8.78
C SER A 111 -23.11 10.48 -8.54
N GLY A 112 -23.24 10.05 -7.27
CA GLY A 112 -23.91 8.81 -6.88
C GLY A 112 -23.04 7.54 -6.97
N HIS A 113 -21.76 7.66 -7.31
CA HIS A 113 -20.85 6.52 -7.35
C HIS A 113 -20.51 6.04 -5.93
N LYS A 114 -20.60 4.72 -5.70
CA LYS A 114 -20.09 4.08 -4.50
C LYS A 114 -18.56 4.07 -4.54
N PHE A 115 -17.95 5.15 -4.06
CA PHE A 115 -16.50 5.31 -3.99
C PHE A 115 -16.05 5.59 -2.55
N GLU A 116 -14.95 4.99 -2.12
CA GLU A 116 -14.36 5.26 -0.81
C GLU A 116 -12.84 5.30 -0.88
N ILE A 117 -12.23 6.05 0.03
CA ILE A 117 -10.77 6.06 0.18
C ILE A 117 -10.42 5.58 1.59
N VAL A 118 -9.41 4.73 1.69
CA VAL A 118 -8.82 4.32 2.97
C VAL A 118 -7.42 4.88 3.08
N PHE A 119 -7.24 5.83 3.99
CA PHE A 119 -5.96 6.43 4.32
C PHE A 119 -5.11 5.49 5.17
N VAL A 120 -3.86 5.30 4.75
CA VAL A 120 -2.83 4.54 5.45
C VAL A 120 -1.69 5.51 5.77
N SER A 121 -1.61 5.91 7.04
CA SER A 121 -0.65 6.91 7.46
C SER A 121 0.76 6.35 7.61
N ALA A 122 1.71 7.13 7.08
CA ALA A 122 3.15 7.03 7.33
C ALA A 122 3.66 8.19 8.19
N ASP A 123 2.76 8.85 8.93
CA ASP A 123 3.14 9.83 9.95
C ASP A 123 3.93 9.16 11.08
N ARG A 124 4.74 9.98 11.76
CA ARG A 124 5.66 9.51 12.81
C ARG A 124 5.07 9.61 14.21
N SER A 125 3.89 10.22 14.35
CA SER A 125 3.18 10.34 15.61
C SER A 125 1.67 10.33 15.38
N GLU A 126 0.92 9.90 16.40
CA GLU A 126 -0.54 9.83 16.34
C GLU A 126 -1.16 11.24 16.24
N GLU A 127 -0.52 12.25 16.83
CA GLU A 127 -0.95 13.64 16.75
C GLU A 127 -0.84 14.16 15.32
N SER A 128 0.27 13.85 14.65
CA SER A 128 0.49 14.24 13.24
C SER A 128 -0.51 13.54 12.32
N PHE A 129 -0.82 12.27 12.61
CA PHE A 129 -1.87 11.52 11.94
C PHE A 129 -3.23 12.21 12.06
N TRP A 130 -3.68 12.52 13.28
CA TRP A 130 -4.98 13.16 13.50
C TRP A 130 -5.06 14.56 12.91
N GLN A 131 -3.99 15.34 13.02
CA GLN A 131 -3.93 16.68 12.41
C GLN A 131 -4.21 16.60 10.91
N TYR A 132 -3.52 15.70 10.21
CA TYR A 132 -3.65 15.57 8.77
C TYR A 132 -4.94 14.88 8.34
N PHE A 133 -5.35 13.84 9.07
CA PHE A 133 -6.58 13.11 8.79
C PHE A 133 -7.84 13.96 9.02
N SER A 134 -7.78 14.98 9.87
CA SER A 134 -8.92 15.90 10.09
C SER A 134 -9.41 16.60 8.81
N GLU A 135 -8.52 16.80 7.83
CA GLU A 135 -8.83 17.45 6.55
C GLU A 135 -9.46 16.48 5.52
N MET A 136 -9.49 15.17 5.82
CA MET A 136 -9.86 14.13 4.86
C MET A 136 -11.29 13.61 5.11
N PRO A 137 -12.19 13.63 4.12
CA PRO A 137 -13.60 13.23 4.30
C PRO A 137 -13.84 11.71 4.20
N TRP A 138 -12.78 10.90 4.18
CA TRP A 138 -12.82 9.46 3.94
C TRP A 138 -12.36 8.64 5.17
N LEU A 139 -12.15 7.34 4.99
CA LEU A 139 -11.80 6.42 6.08
C LEU A 139 -10.28 6.31 6.29
N ALA A 140 -9.84 5.85 7.46
CA ALA A 140 -8.43 5.55 7.72
C ALA A 140 -8.26 4.23 8.48
N VAL A 141 -7.13 3.56 8.25
CA VAL A 141 -6.67 2.50 9.15
C VAL A 141 -6.22 3.14 10.47
N PRO A 142 -6.62 2.61 11.64
CA PRO A 142 -6.15 3.12 12.93
C PRO A 142 -4.64 3.24 13.00
N TYR A 143 -4.14 4.38 13.50
CA TYR A 143 -2.70 4.61 13.62
C TYR A 143 -2.03 3.54 14.50
N SER A 144 -2.71 3.12 15.56
CA SER A 144 -2.26 2.05 16.47
C SER A 144 -2.18 0.66 15.82
N ASP A 145 -2.87 0.41 14.70
CA ASP A 145 -2.78 -0.86 13.98
C ASP A 145 -1.59 -0.87 13.01
N GLU A 146 -0.39 -0.87 13.58
CA GLU A 146 0.87 -0.89 12.83
C GLU A 146 1.00 -2.16 11.97
N ALA A 147 0.53 -3.30 12.47
CA ALA A 147 0.58 -4.56 11.75
C ALA A 147 -0.23 -4.47 10.44
N ARG A 148 -1.46 -3.91 10.47
CA ARG A 148 -2.28 -3.74 9.27
C ARG A 148 -1.69 -2.72 8.31
N ARG A 149 -1.19 -1.59 8.81
CA ARG A 149 -0.50 -0.59 7.98
C ARG A 149 0.74 -1.20 7.30
N SER A 150 1.51 -2.02 8.02
CA SER A 150 2.67 -2.74 7.47
C SER A 150 2.26 -3.78 6.43
N ARG A 151 1.20 -4.56 6.67
CA ARG A 151 0.65 -5.49 5.67
C ARG A 151 0.22 -4.77 4.39
N LEU A 152 -0.46 -3.63 4.49
CA LEU A 152 -0.86 -2.81 3.34
C LEU A 152 0.35 -2.27 2.58
N ASN A 153 1.36 -1.76 3.30
CA ASN A 153 2.61 -1.32 2.67
C ASN A 153 3.27 -2.46 1.88
N ARG A 154 3.36 -3.66 2.46
CA ARG A 154 3.95 -4.83 1.78
C ARG A 154 3.13 -5.30 0.59
N LEU A 155 1.81 -5.38 0.73
CA LEU A 155 0.89 -5.83 -0.33
C LEU A 155 1.06 -4.98 -1.60
N TYR A 156 1.23 -3.68 -1.41
CA TYR A 156 1.35 -2.71 -2.48
C TYR A 156 2.80 -2.33 -2.84
N GLY A 157 3.78 -2.98 -2.21
CA GLY A 157 5.21 -2.73 -2.46
C GLY A 157 5.68 -1.33 -2.04
N ILE A 158 4.95 -0.66 -1.15
CA ILE A 158 5.33 0.62 -0.57
C ILE A 158 6.45 0.38 0.45
N GLN A 159 7.67 0.76 0.09
CA GLN A 159 8.80 0.71 1.00
C GLN A 159 9.08 2.10 1.60
N GLY A 160 9.11 2.18 2.92
CA GLY A 160 9.75 3.29 3.61
C GLY A 160 11.26 3.14 3.45
N THR A 161 11.85 3.79 2.43
CA THR A 161 13.30 3.95 2.41
C THR A 161 13.66 5.06 3.40
N SER A 162 14.78 4.91 4.10
CA SER A 162 15.41 5.92 4.97
C SER A 162 15.80 7.23 4.25
N ALA A 163 15.37 7.41 3.00
CA ALA A 163 15.67 8.52 2.11
C ALA A 163 14.40 9.26 1.66
N GLY A 164 13.56 9.69 2.61
CA GLY A 164 12.65 10.84 2.44
C GLY A 164 11.73 10.88 1.22
N THR A 165 11.45 9.75 0.56
CA THR A 165 10.61 9.68 -0.64
C THR A 165 9.46 8.75 -0.35
N LEU A 166 8.35 9.32 0.10
CA LEU A 166 7.08 8.62 0.20
C LEU A 166 6.07 9.42 -0.62
N CYS A 167 5.79 8.95 -1.82
CA CYS A 167 4.62 9.35 -2.59
C CYS A 167 4.28 8.21 -3.54
N VAL A 168 3.38 7.34 -3.09
CA VAL A 168 2.71 6.41 -3.99
C VAL A 168 1.24 6.44 -3.62
N CYS A 169 0.46 7.16 -4.42
CA CYS A 169 -0.99 6.98 -4.43
C CYS A 169 -1.26 5.74 -5.26
N LEU A 170 -1.93 4.74 -4.70
CA LEU A 170 -2.38 3.58 -5.46
C LEU A 170 -3.90 3.59 -5.43
N GLY A 171 -4.50 4.12 -6.49
CA GLY A 171 -5.90 3.83 -6.78
C GLY A 171 -5.98 2.45 -7.40
N VAL A 172 -6.85 1.57 -6.88
CA VAL A 172 -7.20 0.33 -7.60
C VAL A 172 -8.46 0.63 -8.42
N PHE A 173 -8.36 0.49 -9.75
CA PHE A 173 -9.45 0.69 -10.70
C PHE A 173 -9.55 -0.56 -11.58
N ASP A 174 -10.64 -1.32 -11.51
CA ASP A 174 -10.89 -2.51 -12.36
C ASP A 174 -9.70 -3.49 -12.50
N GLY A 175 -9.02 -3.82 -11.40
CA GLY A 175 -7.85 -4.71 -11.47
C GLY A 175 -6.60 -4.04 -12.07
N TRP A 176 -6.56 -2.71 -12.09
CA TRP A 176 -5.39 -1.92 -12.44
C TRP A 176 -5.01 -1.01 -11.29
N VAL A 177 -3.72 -0.98 -10.98
CA VAL A 177 -3.16 -0.04 -10.01
C VAL A 177 -2.80 1.25 -10.77
N TRP A 178 -3.54 2.32 -10.53
CA TRP A 178 -3.20 3.66 -10.99
C TRP A 178 -2.27 4.31 -9.95
N GLY A 179 -0.98 4.30 -10.26
CA GLY A 179 0.09 4.85 -9.44
C GLY A 179 0.59 6.20 -9.95
N CYS A 180 0.68 7.21 -9.07
CA CYS A 180 1.53 8.38 -9.34
C CYS A 180 2.83 8.24 -8.53
N LEU A 181 3.93 7.91 -9.21
CA LEU A 181 5.26 7.83 -8.61
C LEU A 181 5.95 9.19 -8.73
N MET A 182 6.02 9.95 -7.64
CA MET A 182 6.80 11.18 -7.60
C MET A 182 8.21 10.84 -7.09
N SER A 183 9.14 10.53 -8.00
CA SER A 183 10.57 10.63 -7.71
C SER A 183 11.10 11.95 -8.25
N ARG A 184 12.04 12.59 -7.53
CA ARG A 184 12.66 13.85 -7.98
C ARG A 184 13.21 13.65 -9.40
N GLY A 185 12.68 14.42 -10.36
CA GLY A 185 13.14 14.43 -11.75
C GLY A 185 12.39 13.52 -12.73
N ALA A 186 11.33 12.81 -12.32
CA ALA A 186 10.51 12.02 -13.24
C ALA A 186 9.29 12.80 -13.74
N SER A 187 9.16 12.91 -15.07
CA SER A 187 7.92 13.30 -15.75
C SER A 187 6.80 12.32 -15.42
N TRP A 188 5.54 12.78 -15.54
CA TRP A 188 4.33 11.96 -15.41
C TRP A 188 4.50 10.64 -16.18
N LYS A 189 4.57 9.53 -15.45
CA LYS A 189 4.51 8.20 -16.06
C LYS A 189 3.26 7.51 -15.53
N HIS A 190 2.31 7.27 -16.43
CA HIS A 190 1.23 6.31 -16.18
C HIS A 190 1.87 4.95 -15.93
N LEU A 191 1.85 4.50 -14.67
CA LEU A 191 2.20 3.13 -14.33
C LEU A 191 0.90 2.33 -14.34
N THR A 192 0.64 1.64 -15.44
CA THR A 192 -0.37 0.58 -15.50
C THR A 192 0.32 -0.71 -15.04
N LEU A 193 0.15 -1.08 -13.77
CA LEU A 193 0.49 -2.44 -13.34
C LEU A 193 -0.78 -3.30 -13.45
N PRO A 194 -0.77 -4.39 -14.25
CA PRO A 194 -1.85 -5.34 -14.22
C PRO A 194 -1.89 -5.98 -12.82
N VAL A 195 -3.03 -5.90 -12.13
CA VAL A 195 -3.30 -6.84 -11.05
C VAL A 195 -3.46 -8.17 -11.77
N THR A 196 -2.56 -9.11 -11.52
CA THR A 196 -2.72 -10.46 -12.05
C THR A 196 -4.04 -11.00 -11.52
N SER A 197 -5.02 -11.14 -12.41
CA SER A 197 -6.24 -11.90 -12.19
C SER A 197 -5.83 -13.30 -11.73
N ASN A 198 -6.27 -13.67 -10.54
CA ASN A 198 -6.43 -15.08 -10.18
C ASN A 198 -7.91 -15.41 -10.37
#